data_AF-A0A6M6DU91-F1
#
_entry.id   AF-A0A6M6DU91-F1
#
_cell.length_a   1.000
_cell.length_b   1.000
_cell.length_c   1.000
_cell.angle_alpha   90.00
_cell.angle_beta   90.00
_cell.angle_gamma   90.00
#
_symmetry.space_group_name_H-M   'P 1'
#
loop_
_entity.id
_entity.type
_entity.pdbx_description
1 polymer ?
#
loop_
_entity_poly.entity_id
_entity_poly.type
_entity_poly.pdbx_seq_one_letter_code
_entity_poly.pdbx_strand_id
1 'polypeptide(L)' 'MKKYEVTFHLINGEISHLVEAKSLIRAKNYIQYRFEDKSKILDLSNDLVIVKRNVQYFTVVEKE' A
#
# COMPACT_ATOMS: atom_id res chain seq x y z
N MET A 1 -5.15 -16.27 6.46
CA MET A 1 -4.50 -15.27 5.57
C MET A 1 -3.19 -14.88 6.23
N LYS A 2 -2.23 -14.36 5.46
CA LYS A 2 -0.95 -13.86 5.97
C LYS A 2 -1.00 -12.33 6.05
N LYS A 3 -0.28 -11.74 7.00
CA LYS A 3 -0.18 -10.30 7.15
C LYS A 3 1.04 -9.79 6.38
N TYR A 4 0.85 -8.69 5.67
CA TYR A 4 1.89 -8.00 4.93
C TYR A 4 1.88 -6.54 5.33
N GLU A 5 3.04 -6.01 5.68
CA GLU A 5 3.23 -4.57 5.82
C GLU A 5 3.55 -3.98 4.46
N VAL A 6 2.77 -2.98 4.07
CA VAL A 6 3.00 -2.14 2.90
C VAL A 6 3.53 -0.81 3.38
N THR A 7 4.77 -0.48 3.03
CA THR A 7 5.37 0.81 3.35
C THR A 7 5.40 1.68 2.11
N PHE A 8 4.76 2.83 2.15
CA PHE A 8 4.76 3.84 1.11
C PHE A 8 5.86 4.85 1.39
N HIS A 9 6.83 4.94 0.49
CA HIS A 9 7.90 5.93 0.57
C HIS A 9 7.44 7.20 -0.14
N LEU A 10 7.24 8.25 0.64
CA LEU A 10 6.79 9.56 0.19
C LEU A 10 8.00 10.50 0.02
N ILE A 11 7.80 11.64 -0.63
CA ILE A 11 8.85 12.66 -0.78
C ILE A 11 9.39 13.14 0.59
N ASN A 12 8.52 13.19 1.61
CA ASN A 12 8.84 13.79 2.92
C ASN A 12 8.73 12.79 4.09
N GLY A 13 8.83 11.50 3.83
CA GLY A 13 8.75 10.48 4.89
C GLY A 13 8.18 9.16 4.40
N GLU A 14 7.74 8.33 5.33
CA GLU A 14 7.15 7.03 5.03
C GLU A 14 5.91 6.78 5.88
N ILE A 15 5.01 5.95 5.35
CA ILE A 15 3.83 5.50 6.06
C ILE A 15 3.56 4.04 5.77
N SER A 16 3.23 3.29 6.82
CA SER A 16 3.04 1.84 6.76
C SER A 16 1.58 1.47 6.99
N HIS A 17 1.10 0.44 6.29
CA HIS A 17 -0.23 -0.10 6.44
C HIS A 17 -0.21 -1.63 6.35
N LEU A 18 -0.94 -2.30 7.24
CA LEU A 18 -1.06 -3.76 7.24
C LEU A 18 -2.20 -4.21 6.33
N VAL A 19 -1.90 -5.15 5.44
CA VAL A 19 -2.89 -5.81 4.58
C VAL A 19 -2.86 -7.31 4.80
N GLU A 20 -4.01 -7.96 4.68
CA GLU A 20 -4.09 -9.41 4.70
C GLU A 20 -4.22 -9.97 3.28
N ALA A 21 -3.39 -10.95 2.94
CA ALA A 21 -3.43 -11.61 1.63
C ALA A 21 -3.07 -13.09 1.72
N LYS A 22 -3.30 -13.84 0.63
CA LYS A 22 -2.92 -15.26 0.55
C LYS A 22 -1.41 -15.47 0.26
N SER A 23 -0.75 -14.48 -0.34
CA SER A 23 0.68 -14.53 -0.68
C SER A 23 1.24 -13.13 -0.92
N LEU A 24 2.57 -13.00 -0.91
CA LEU A 24 3.28 -11.74 -1.16
C LEU A 24 2.89 -11.13 -2.52
N ILE A 25 2.78 -11.95 -3.56
CA ILE A 25 2.38 -11.50 -4.91
C ILE A 25 0.96 -10.93 -4.87
N ARG A 26 0.04 -11.56 -4.14
CA ARG A 26 -1.34 -11.07 -4.00
C ARG A 26 -1.38 -9.74 -3.24
N ALA A 27 -0.57 -9.56 -2.20
CA ALA A 27 -0.45 -8.30 -1.49
C ALA A 27 0.10 -7.17 -2.39
N LYS A 28 1.14 -7.46 -3.19
CA LYS A 28 1.70 -6.51 -4.16
C LYS A 28 0.67 -6.10 -5.22
N ASN A 29 0.00 -7.07 -5.84
CA ASN A 29 -0.98 -6.80 -6.89
C ASN A 29 -2.19 -6.01 -6.36
N TYR A 30 -2.60 -6.25 -5.11
CA TYR A 30 -3.66 -5.49 -4.47
C TYR A 30 -3.35 -3.99 -4.40
N ILE A 31 -2.10 -3.64 -4.03
CA ILE A 31 -1.66 -2.24 -3.99
C ILE A 31 -1.50 -1.68 -5.40
N GLN A 32 -0.87 -2.42 -6.32
CA GLN A 32 -0.69 -1.96 -7.72
C GLN A 32 -2.03 -1.62 -8.39
N TYR A 33 -3.04 -2.47 -8.24
CA TYR A 33 -4.36 -2.24 -8.82
C TYR A 33 -4.99 -0.93 -8.31
N ARG A 34 -4.76 -0.58 -7.04
CA ARG A 34 -5.24 0.70 -6.48
C ARG A 34 -4.54 1.92 -7.11
N PHE A 35 -3.32 1.77 -7.62
CA PHE A 35 -2.65 2.84 -8.38
C PHE A 35 -3.16 2.98 -9.81
N GLU A 36 -3.66 1.89 -10.42
CA GLU A 36 -4.27 1.92 -11.76
C GLU A 36 -5.62 2.65 -11.79
N ASP A 37 -6.31 2.72 -10.64
CA ASP A 37 -7.54 3.48 -10.50
C ASP A 37 -7.32 4.99 -10.79
N LYS A 38 -8.29 5.66 -11.44
CA LYS A 38 -8.19 7.06 -11.87
C LYS A 38 -8.27 8.07 -10.71
N SER A 39 -8.60 7.64 -9.50
CA SER A 39 -8.60 8.47 -8.31
C SER A 39 -7.22 9.06 -8.04
N LYS A 40 -7.18 10.28 -7.51
CA LYS A 40 -5.94 10.95 -7.10
C LYS A 40 -5.40 10.42 -5.76
N ILE A 41 -6.18 9.60 -5.07
CA ILE A 41 -5.92 9.14 -3.71
C ILE A 41 -5.92 7.61 -3.65
N LEU A 42 -5.20 7.06 -2.68
CA LEU A 42 -5.27 5.67 -2.25
C LEU A 42 -6.02 5.67 -0.93
N ASP A 43 -7.20 5.08 -0.94
CA ASP A 43 -7.96 4.81 0.28
C ASP A 43 -7.53 3.44 0.83
N LEU A 44 -6.78 3.43 1.93
CA LEU A 44 -6.20 2.23 2.51
C LEU A 44 -7.09 1.65 3.61
N SER A 45 -7.57 2.50 4.50
CA SER A 45 -8.55 2.22 5.56
C SER A 45 -9.40 3.47 5.80
N ASN A 46 -10.47 3.33 6.58
CA ASN A 46 -11.43 4.41 6.89
C ASN A 46 -10.77 5.72 7.38
N ASP A 47 -9.58 5.63 7.97
CA ASP A 47 -8.81 6.73 8.57
C ASP A 47 -7.48 7.01 7.86
N LEU A 48 -7.14 6.27 6.80
CA LEU A 48 -5.86 6.39 6.11
C LEU A 48 -6.04 6.57 4.60
N VAL A 49 -5.80 7.81 4.16
CA VAL A 49 -5.83 8.21 2.75
C VAL A 49 -4.49 8.81 2.35
N ILE A 50 -3.93 8.34 1.24
CA ILE A 50 -2.66 8.84 0.70
C ILE A 50 -2.89 9.48 -0.67
N VAL A 51 -2.32 10.66 -0.93
CA VAL A 51 -2.34 11.26 -2.27
C VAL A 51 -1.29 10.56 -3.16
N LYS A 52 -1.72 9.90 -4.24
CA LYS A 52 -0.85 9.07 -5.12
C LYS A 52 0.41 9.80 -5.59
N ARG A 53 0.28 11.08 -5.98
CA ARG A 53 1.39 11.90 -6.50
C ARG A 53 2.54 12.07 -5.51
N ASN A 54 2.30 11.85 -4.21
CA ASN A 54 3.31 12.00 -3.17
C ASN A 54 4.07 10.69 -2.92
N VAL A 55 3.59 9.55 -3.45
CA VAL A 55 4.24 8.25 -3.34
C VAL A 55 5.29 8.12 -4.44
N GLN A 56 6.54 7.86 -4.05
CA GLN A 56 7.62 7.57 -4.98
C GLN A 56 7.63 6.09 -5.35
N TYR A 57 7.56 5.21 -4.35
CA TYR A 57 7.45 3.76 -4.49
C TYR A 57 6.87 3.16 -3.22
N PHE A 58 6.54 1.87 -3.25
CA PHE A 58 6.12 1.13 -2.06
C PHE A 58 6.89 -0.19 -1.95
N THR A 59 7.05 -0.66 -0.72
CA THR A 59 7.62 -1.98 -0.41
C THR A 59 6.56 -2.85 0.27
N VAL A 60 6.73 -4.17 0.18
CA VAL A 60 5.81 -5.14 0.81
C VAL A 60 6.64 -6.22 1.49
N VAL A 61 6.43 -6.41 2.79
CA VAL A 61 7.16 -7.37 3.62
C VAL A 61 6.16 -8.25 4.38
N GLU A 62 6.38 -9.56 4.41
CA GLU A 62 5.57 -10.48 5.23
C GLU A 62 5.84 -10.22 6.72
N LYS A 63 4.78 -10.12 7.52
CA LYS A 63 4.87 -10.02 8.98
C LYS A 63 4.42 -11.33 9.59
N GLU A 64 5.18 -11.80 10.58
CA GLU A 64 4.88 -13.01 11.37
C GLU A 64 3.56 -12.87 12.15
#